data_AF-A0A955LGU9-F1
#
_entry.id   AF-A0A955LGU9-F1
#
_cell.length_a   1.000
_cell.length_b   1.000
_cell.length_c   1.000
_cell.angle_alpha   90.00
_cell.angle_beta   90.00
_cell.angle_gamma   90.00
#
_symmetry.space_group_name_H-M   'P 1'
#
loop_
_entity.id
_entity.type
_entity.pdbx_description
1 polymer ?
#
loop_
_entity_poly.entity_id
_entity_poly.type
_entity_poly.pdbx_seq_one_letter_code
_entity_poly.pdbx_strand_id
1 'polypeptide(L)'
;MFEKLLGKKQNTHKVFVLGLDGARLEFINRPELPNFQKIISGGASGTLFSRPALTPAAWTSMVTGKNPGKHGIFDFRVGDRLLFSTDKKAKELWDYVPAVAINVPMTFPVKQIDGVMVTGMMSPDLDSDLVTPEAERNYLKQLDYVIEADQTLESIGDSITKRIDMVKHY
;
A
#
# COMPACT_ATOMS: atom_id res chain seq x y z
N MET A 1 19.31 0.71 -1.05
CA MET A 1 18.62 2.01 -1.18
C MET A 1 17.63 2.25 -0.03
N PHE A 2 16.71 1.31 0.26
CA PHE A 2 15.92 1.32 1.50
C PHE A 2 16.77 1.49 2.77
N GLU A 3 17.99 0.96 2.80
CA GLU A 3 18.94 1.13 3.91
C GLU A 3 19.32 2.60 4.22
N LYS A 4 19.31 3.50 3.22
CA LYS A 4 19.62 4.92 3.44
C LYS A 4 18.47 5.66 4.12
N LEU A 5 17.22 5.30 3.81
CA LEU A 5 16.01 5.85 4.45
C LEU A 5 15.71 5.21 5.80
N LEU A 6 16.15 3.96 5.97
CA LEU A 6 16.14 3.28 7.26
C LEU A 6 17.12 3.91 8.27
N GLY A 7 17.91 4.91 7.88
CA GLY A 7 18.84 5.65 8.73
C GLY A 7 19.99 4.78 9.24
N LYS A 8 21.17 5.40 9.41
CA LYS A 8 22.18 4.84 10.32
C LYS A 8 21.52 4.58 11.67
N LYS A 9 21.85 3.46 12.33
CA LYS A 9 21.51 3.10 13.73
C LYS A 9 21.39 4.34 14.63
N GLN A 10 20.24 4.98 14.61
CA GLN A 10 19.77 5.89 15.64
C GLN A 10 18.68 5.12 16.37
N ASN A 11 18.53 5.37 17.66
CA ASN A 11 17.59 4.70 18.56
C ASN A 11 16.12 5.09 18.25
N THR A 12 15.75 5.10 16.97
CA THR A 12 14.43 5.45 16.48
C THR A 12 13.63 4.18 16.25
N HIS A 13 12.49 4.05 16.90
CA HIS A 13 11.55 2.99 16.61
C HIS A 13 11.03 3.13 15.18
N LYS A 14 11.24 2.09 14.36
CA LYS A 14 10.67 2.01 13.01
C LYS A 14 9.30 1.38 13.09
N VAL A 15 8.34 1.96 12.37
CA VAL A 15 6.99 1.42 12.26
C VAL A 15 6.82 0.85 10.86
N PHE A 16 6.31 -0.38 10.78
CA PHE A 16 5.93 -1.03 9.54
C PHE A 16 4.42 -1.22 9.52
N VAL A 17 3.78 -0.80 8.43
CA VAL A 17 2.34 -0.95 8.21
C VAL A 17 2.15 -1.75 6.93
N LEU A 18 1.43 -2.86 7.03
CA LEU A 18 1.03 -3.68 5.89
C LEU A 18 -0.48 -3.61 5.75
N GLY A 19 -0.96 -3.10 4.62
CA GLY A 19 -2.36 -3.15 4.24
C GLY A 19 -2.60 -4.24 3.21
N LEU A 20 -3.64 -5.04 3.43
CA LEU A 20 -4.09 -6.08 2.50
C LEU A 20 -5.51 -5.73 2.07
N ASP A 21 -5.68 -5.24 0.83
CA ASP A 21 -6.99 -4.82 0.35
C ASP A 21 -7.97 -6.00 0.27
N GLY A 22 -9.21 -5.77 0.69
CA GLY A 22 -10.26 -6.80 0.76
C GLY A 22 -10.04 -7.92 1.78
N ALA A 23 -8.93 -7.92 2.53
CA ALA A 23 -8.61 -9.01 3.45
C ALA A 23 -9.33 -8.85 4.80
N ARG A 24 -10.18 -9.81 5.13
CA ARG A 24 -10.74 -9.96 6.48
C ARG A 24 -9.75 -10.68 7.39
N LEU A 25 -9.85 -10.44 8.70
CA LEU A 25 -8.99 -11.09 9.71
C LEU A 25 -9.02 -12.63 9.60
N GLU A 26 -10.18 -13.21 9.28
CA GLU A 26 -10.36 -14.65 9.07
C GLU A 26 -9.52 -15.23 7.92
N PHE A 27 -9.18 -14.43 6.90
CA PHE A 27 -8.36 -14.88 5.78
C PHE A 27 -6.87 -14.95 6.13
N ILE A 28 -6.42 -14.14 7.09
CA ILE A 28 -5.02 -14.11 7.52
C ILE A 28 -4.77 -14.89 8.81
N ASN A 29 -5.80 -15.07 9.64
CA ASN A 29 -5.73 -15.87 10.86
C ASN A 29 -5.91 -17.37 10.56
N ARG A 30 -5.01 -17.91 9.75
CA ARG A 30 -5.04 -19.32 9.34
C ARG A 30 -3.76 -20.07 9.74
N PRO A 31 -3.83 -21.38 10.08
CA PRO A 31 -2.65 -22.16 10.49
C PRO A 31 -1.56 -22.23 9.42
N GLU A 32 -1.93 -22.20 8.14
CA GLU A 32 -1.01 -22.24 7.00
C GLU A 32 -0.20 -20.95 6.84
N LEU A 33 -0.52 -19.91 7.63
CA LEU A 33 0.12 -18.60 7.65
C LEU A 33 0.84 -18.36 8.99
N PRO A 34 1.89 -19.12 9.31
CA PRO A 34 2.50 -19.14 10.64
C PRO A 34 3.09 -17.79 11.08
N ASN A 35 3.50 -16.94 10.14
CA ASN A 35 3.99 -15.60 10.46
C ASN A 35 2.86 -14.64 10.87
N PHE A 36 1.68 -14.73 10.23
CA PHE A 36 0.51 -13.97 10.66
C PHE A 36 0.00 -14.46 12.02
N GLN A 37 0.02 -15.77 12.28
CA GLN A 37 -0.29 -16.34 13.60
C GLN A 37 0.58 -15.74 14.71
N LYS A 38 1.90 -15.68 14.48
CA LYS A 38 2.85 -15.08 15.43
C LYS A 38 2.56 -13.61 15.71
N ILE A 39 2.26 -12.83 14.66
CA ILE A 39 1.93 -11.40 14.79
C ILE A 39 0.63 -11.21 15.58
N ILE A 40 -0.41 -11.98 15.28
CA ILE A 40 -1.73 -11.89 15.92
C ILE A 40 -1.63 -12.26 17.41
N SER A 41 -0.98 -13.38 17.73
CA SER A 41 -0.86 -13.89 19.11
C SER A 41 0.13 -13.10 19.97
N GLY A 42 1.14 -12.48 19.37
CA GLY A 42 2.15 -11.67 20.06
C GLY A 42 1.76 -10.20 20.26
N GLY A 43 0.57 -9.77 19.84
CA GLY A 43 0.15 -8.38 19.84
C GLY A 43 -1.33 -8.18 20.17
N ALA A 44 -1.93 -7.16 19.58
CA ALA A 44 -3.36 -6.88 19.70
C ALA A 44 -4.03 -7.04 18.33
N SER A 45 -5.19 -7.71 18.31
CA SER A 45 -5.97 -7.94 17.10
C SER A 45 -7.46 -7.80 17.37
N GLY A 46 -8.20 -7.31 16.38
CA GLY A 46 -9.66 -7.22 16.44
C GLY A 46 -10.25 -6.74 15.12
N THR A 47 -11.55 -6.96 14.96
CA THR A 47 -12.29 -6.47 13.79
C THR A 47 -12.49 -4.96 13.89
N LEU A 48 -12.09 -4.23 12.85
CA LEU A 48 -12.33 -2.79 12.73
C LEU A 48 -13.47 -2.53 11.73
N PHE A 49 -14.19 -1.42 11.94
CA PHE A 49 -15.28 -1.01 11.06
C PHE A 49 -14.81 0.09 10.09
N SER A 50 -14.96 -0.17 8.78
CA SER A 50 -14.75 0.81 7.72
C SER A 50 -16.08 1.24 7.12
N ARG A 51 -16.34 2.55 7.08
CA ARG A 51 -17.58 3.13 6.50
C ARG A 51 -17.27 4.41 5.70
N PRO A 52 -17.52 4.43 4.37
CA PRO A 52 -17.93 3.30 3.54
C PRO A 52 -16.79 2.29 3.39
N ALA A 53 -17.13 1.01 3.24
CA ALA A 53 -16.17 -0.07 3.02
C ALA A 53 -15.70 -0.13 1.55
N LEU A 54 -15.28 1.02 1.01
CA LEU A 54 -14.72 1.16 -0.33
C LEU A 54 -13.23 1.48 -0.21
N THR A 55 -12.41 0.83 -1.02
CA THR A 55 -10.95 1.04 -1.10
C THR A 55 -10.54 2.52 -1.02
N PRO A 56 -11.02 3.44 -1.88
CA PRO A 56 -10.53 4.81 -1.89
C PRO A 56 -10.86 5.56 -0.59
N ALA A 57 -12.03 5.31 0.00
CA ALA A 57 -12.41 5.91 1.27
C ALA A 57 -11.63 5.32 2.44
N ALA A 58 -11.52 3.99 2.52
CA ALA A 58 -10.89 3.28 3.62
C ALA A 58 -9.38 3.57 3.70
N TRP A 59 -8.67 3.48 2.57
CA TRP A 59 -7.23 3.75 2.53
C TRP A 59 -6.91 5.22 2.80
N THR A 60 -7.68 6.14 2.23
CA THR A 60 -7.50 7.58 2.53
C THR A 60 -7.78 7.87 4.00
N SER A 61 -8.80 7.26 4.59
CA SER A 61 -9.08 7.40 6.03
C SER A 61 -7.92 6.89 6.88
N MET A 62 -7.32 5.74 6.51
CA MET A 62 -6.18 5.16 7.22
C MET A 62 -4.95 6.08 7.21
N VAL A 63 -4.58 6.64 6.06
CA VAL A 63 -3.36 7.45 5.94
C VAL A 63 -3.53 8.91 6.36
N THR A 64 -4.77 9.40 6.48
CA THR A 64 -5.04 10.76 6.97
C THR A 64 -5.46 10.81 8.45
N GLY A 65 -5.92 9.68 9.00
CA GLY A 65 -6.57 9.62 10.30
C GLY A 65 -7.88 10.42 10.36
N LYS A 66 -8.52 10.68 9.20
CA LYS A 66 -9.76 11.44 9.08
C LYS A 66 -10.85 10.55 8.48
N ASN A 67 -12.11 10.91 8.70
CA ASN A 67 -13.23 10.24 8.02
C ASN A 67 -13.45 10.83 6.61
N PRO A 68 -14.24 10.15 5.75
CA PRO A 68 -14.53 10.58 4.38
C PRO A 68 -15.08 12.00 4.25
N GLY A 69 -15.92 12.44 5.19
CA GLY A 69 -16.44 13.81 5.19
C GLY A 69 -15.36 14.88 5.37
N LYS A 70 -14.24 14.54 6.03
CA LYS A 70 -13.11 15.46 6.26
C LYS A 70 -12.07 15.42 5.14
N HIS A 71 -11.71 14.23 4.65
CA HIS A 71 -10.70 14.12 3.57
C HIS A 71 -11.31 14.21 2.16
N GLY A 72 -12.63 14.10 2.01
CA GLY A 72 -13.36 14.36 0.77
C GLY A 72 -13.40 13.21 -0.24
N ILE A 73 -12.88 12.03 0.11
CA ILE A 73 -12.82 10.87 -0.79
C ILE A 73 -13.83 9.82 -0.33
N PHE A 74 -14.80 9.51 -1.18
CA PHE A 74 -15.83 8.50 -0.92
C PHE A 74 -15.77 7.32 -1.89
N ASP A 75 -15.29 7.56 -3.12
CA ASP A 75 -15.17 6.60 -4.20
C ASP A 75 -13.99 7.03 -5.10
N PHE A 76 -13.67 6.24 -6.13
CA PHE A 76 -12.66 6.58 -7.14
C PHE A 76 -13.13 7.66 -8.12
N ARG A 77 -14.43 7.97 -8.13
CA ARG A 77 -15.04 8.95 -9.05
C ARG A 77 -16.23 9.68 -8.44
N VAL A 78 -16.53 10.84 -8.98
CA VAL A 78 -17.77 11.59 -8.72
C VAL A 78 -18.43 11.88 -10.06
N GLY A 79 -19.56 11.22 -10.33
CA GLY A 79 -20.12 11.16 -11.67
C GLY A 79 -19.12 10.52 -12.64
N ASP A 80 -18.82 11.22 -13.73
CA ASP A 80 -17.87 10.77 -14.75
C ASP A 80 -16.41 11.21 -14.48
N ARG A 81 -16.16 11.96 -13.39
CA ARG A 81 -14.83 12.47 -13.07
C ARG A 81 -14.09 11.54 -12.13
N LEU A 82 -12.91 11.06 -12.54
CA LEU A 82 -11.98 10.35 -11.66
C LEU A 82 -11.41 11.27 -10.57
N LEU A 83 -11.22 10.71 -9.38
CA LEU A 83 -10.56 11.35 -8.25
C LEU A 83 -9.11 10.88 -8.16
N PHE A 84 -8.24 11.82 -7.77
CA PHE A 84 -6.81 11.61 -7.64
C PHE A 84 -6.31 12.01 -6.25
N SER A 85 -5.02 11.80 -6.01
CA SER A 85 -4.35 12.20 -4.77
C SER A 85 -4.54 13.69 -4.47
N THR A 86 -4.63 14.52 -5.51
CA THR A 86 -4.85 15.97 -5.41
C THR A 86 -6.26 16.37 -4.98
N ASP A 87 -7.25 15.47 -5.03
CA ASP A 87 -8.61 15.73 -4.55
C ASP A 87 -8.76 15.59 -3.03
N LYS A 88 -7.76 15.02 -2.34
CA LYS A 88 -7.76 14.84 -0.88
C LYS A 88 -7.67 16.19 -0.18
N LYS A 89 -8.57 16.43 0.78
CA LYS A 89 -8.65 17.66 1.58
C LYS A 89 -7.94 17.58 2.94
N ALA A 90 -7.07 16.59 3.12
CA ALA A 90 -6.39 16.33 4.38
C ALA A 90 -4.92 15.97 4.15
N LYS A 91 -4.08 16.34 5.10
CA LYS A 91 -2.69 15.87 5.17
C LYS A 91 -2.64 14.38 5.51
N GLU A 92 -1.60 13.74 5.01
CA GLU A 92 -1.35 12.30 5.14
C GLU A 92 -0.17 12.04 6.10
N LEU A 93 0.00 10.81 6.58
CA LEU A 93 1.07 10.46 7.53
C LEU A 93 2.46 10.93 7.08
N TRP A 94 2.78 10.74 5.80
CA TRP A 94 4.06 11.14 5.18
C TRP A 94 4.24 12.66 5.03
N ASP A 95 3.23 13.48 5.37
CA ASP A 95 3.40 14.93 5.48
C ASP A 95 4.03 15.37 6.81
N TYR A 96 4.15 14.44 7.76
CA TYR A 96 4.61 14.71 9.11
C TYR A 96 5.91 13.97 9.46
N VAL A 97 6.19 12.84 8.80
CA VAL A 97 7.33 11.99 9.11
C VAL A 97 7.99 11.46 7.84
N PRO A 98 9.32 11.20 7.88
CA PRO A 98 9.98 10.50 6.79
C PRO A 98 9.35 9.12 6.58
N ALA A 99 9.10 8.76 5.32
CA ALA A 99 8.32 7.56 5.02
C ALA A 99 8.74 6.87 3.72
N VAL A 100 8.48 5.57 3.68
CA VAL A 100 8.47 4.76 2.48
C VAL A 100 7.03 4.29 2.28
N ALA A 101 6.35 4.82 1.28
CA ALA A 101 4.99 4.47 0.92
C ALA A 101 4.99 3.74 -0.44
N ILE A 102 4.53 2.49 -0.46
CA ILE A 102 4.51 1.67 -1.66
C ILE A 102 3.11 1.11 -1.85
N ASN A 103 2.57 1.25 -3.07
CA ASN A 103 1.31 0.67 -3.49
C ASN A 103 0.08 1.10 -2.66
N VAL A 104 0.13 2.27 -2.04
CA VAL A 104 -1.01 2.79 -1.28
C VAL A 104 -2.04 3.39 -2.26
N PRO A 105 -3.30 2.95 -2.28
CA PRO A 105 -4.33 3.53 -3.16
C PRO A 105 -4.49 5.04 -3.00
N MET A 106 -5.01 5.71 -4.04
CA MET A 106 -5.25 7.16 -4.04
C MET A 106 -3.98 8.02 -3.89
N THR A 107 -2.82 7.51 -4.30
CA THR A 107 -1.54 8.25 -4.25
C THR A 107 -1.08 8.79 -5.60
N PHE A 108 -1.79 8.50 -6.71
CA PHE A 108 -1.52 9.12 -8.01
C PHE A 108 -2.30 10.43 -8.21
N PRO A 109 -1.70 11.50 -8.79
CA PRO A 109 -0.30 11.62 -9.20
C PRO A 109 0.65 11.59 -8.00
N VAL A 110 1.86 11.10 -8.22
CA VAL A 110 2.85 10.91 -7.15
C VAL A 110 3.18 12.24 -6.46
N LYS A 111 3.33 12.19 -5.14
CA LYS A 111 3.71 13.35 -4.31
C LYS A 111 5.13 13.17 -3.79
N GLN A 112 5.96 14.21 -3.89
CA GLN A 112 7.27 14.23 -3.25
C GLN A 112 7.12 14.29 -1.73
N ILE A 113 7.79 13.36 -1.04
CA ILE A 113 7.83 13.25 0.41
C ILE A 113 9.29 13.17 0.89
N ASP A 114 9.52 13.29 2.20
CA ASP A 114 10.82 12.98 2.81
C ASP A 114 11.02 11.45 2.82
N GLY A 115 11.37 10.89 1.67
CA GLY A 115 11.55 9.47 1.47
C GLY A 115 11.12 8.99 0.09
N VAL A 116 10.46 7.84 0.04
CA VAL A 116 10.10 7.16 -1.21
C VAL A 116 8.60 6.99 -1.29
N MET A 117 8.02 7.41 -2.40
CA MET A 117 6.64 7.10 -2.75
C MET A 117 6.59 6.37 -4.08
N VAL A 118 5.96 5.21 -4.08
CA VAL A 118 5.54 4.44 -5.25
C VAL A 118 4.02 4.37 -5.20
N THR A 119 3.35 4.92 -6.21
CA THR A 119 1.89 5.03 -6.21
C THR A 119 1.21 3.66 -6.24
N GLY A 120 -0.07 3.62 -5.86
CA GLY A 120 -0.88 2.40 -5.78
C GLY A 120 -1.97 2.30 -6.82
N MET A 121 -3.00 1.52 -6.49
CA MET A 121 -4.16 1.25 -7.34
C MET A 121 -4.67 2.49 -8.10
N MET A 122 -5.11 2.29 -9.34
CA MET A 122 -5.55 3.34 -10.29
C MET A 122 -4.42 4.26 -10.80
N SER A 123 -3.15 3.90 -10.60
CA SER A 123 -2.05 4.55 -11.28
C SER A 123 -1.97 4.09 -12.75
N PRO A 124 -1.65 4.97 -13.70
CA PRO A 124 -1.26 4.56 -15.05
C PRO A 124 0.01 3.68 -15.03
N ASP A 125 0.42 3.15 -16.19
CA ASP A 125 1.60 2.30 -16.30
C ASP A 125 2.91 3.00 -15.88
N LEU A 126 3.92 2.20 -15.49
CA LEU A 126 5.22 2.60 -14.92
C LEU A 126 6.08 3.55 -15.77
N ASP A 127 5.65 3.91 -16.96
CA ASP A 127 6.28 4.94 -17.79
C ASP A 127 5.77 6.36 -17.50
N SER A 128 4.86 6.51 -16.53
CA SER A 128 4.36 7.79 -16.01
C SER A 128 5.01 8.21 -14.67
N ASP A 129 4.72 9.40 -14.16
CA ASP A 129 5.24 9.92 -12.88
C ASP A 129 4.60 9.21 -11.67
N LEU A 130 5.04 7.97 -11.41
CA LEU A 130 4.50 7.10 -10.34
C LEU A 130 5.43 6.95 -9.14
N VAL A 131 6.67 7.41 -9.27
CA VAL A 131 7.72 7.13 -8.31
C VAL A 131 8.49 8.39 -8.03
N THR A 132 8.71 8.67 -6.75
CA THR A 132 9.64 9.70 -6.29
C THR A 132 10.48 9.17 -5.14
N PRO A 133 11.80 9.45 -5.12
CA PRO A 133 12.57 10.11 -6.18
C PRO A 133 12.68 9.22 -7.44
N GLU A 134 12.88 9.84 -8.60
CA GLU A 134 12.97 9.15 -9.90
C GLU A 134 14.05 8.04 -9.92
N ALA A 135 15.12 8.22 -9.15
CA ALA A 135 16.21 7.25 -9.01
C ALA A 135 15.74 5.84 -8.59
N GLU A 136 14.59 5.72 -7.91
CA GLU A 136 14.02 4.43 -7.49
C GLU A 136 13.37 3.67 -8.65
N ARG A 137 13.01 4.34 -9.75
CA ARG A 137 12.32 3.73 -10.90
C ARG A 137 13.12 2.58 -11.51
N ASN A 138 14.42 2.75 -11.67
CA ASN A 138 15.29 1.72 -12.25
C ASN A 138 15.35 0.47 -11.38
N TYR A 139 15.33 0.64 -10.05
CA TYR A 139 15.33 -0.47 -9.12
C TYR A 139 14.02 -1.26 -9.17
N LEU A 140 12.87 -0.57 -9.26
CA LEU A 140 11.57 -1.23 -9.43
C LEU A 140 11.48 -1.99 -10.77
N LYS A 141 12.03 -1.42 -11.85
CA LYS A 141 12.12 -2.10 -13.15
C LYS A 141 12.99 -3.37 -13.08
N GLN A 142 14.09 -3.36 -12.33
CA GLN A 142 14.93 -4.55 -12.11
C GLN A 142 14.21 -5.65 -11.30
N LEU A 143 13.28 -5.26 -10.43
CA LEU A 143 12.46 -6.19 -9.66
C LEU A 143 11.26 -6.75 -10.43
N ASP A 144 11.07 -6.32 -11.69
CA ASP A 144 9.84 -6.60 -12.46
C ASP A 144 8.58 -6.22 -11.66
N TYR A 145 8.68 -5.13 -10.89
CA TYR A 145 7.58 -4.68 -10.05
C TYR A 145 6.43 -4.19 -10.91
N VAL A 146 5.21 -4.59 -10.58
CA VAL A 146 3.96 -4.11 -11.18
C VAL A 146 3.06 -3.55 -10.09
N ILE A 147 2.40 -2.41 -10.36
CA ILE A 147 1.51 -1.76 -9.38
C ILE A 147 0.25 -2.58 -9.16
N GLU A 148 -0.30 -3.10 -10.25
CA GLU A 148 -1.40 -4.06 -10.22
C GLU A 148 -0.90 -5.30 -10.95
N ALA A 149 -1.01 -6.45 -10.29
CA ALA A 149 -0.81 -7.71 -10.98
C ALA A 149 -1.94 -7.85 -12.02
N ASP A 150 -1.59 -8.38 -13.20
CA ASP A 150 -2.58 -8.77 -14.20
C ASP A 150 -3.67 -9.60 -13.50
N GLN A 151 -4.94 -9.25 -13.72
CA GLN A 151 -6.09 -9.90 -13.08
C GLN A 151 -6.66 -11.04 -13.94
N THR A 152 -5.96 -11.44 -15.02
CA THR A 152 -6.36 -12.62 -15.79
C THR A 152 -6.33 -13.87 -14.90
N LEU A 153 -7.29 -14.79 -15.09
CA LEU A 153 -7.31 -16.05 -14.34
C LEU A 153 -6.02 -16.87 -14.54
N GLU A 154 -5.36 -16.70 -15.68
CA GLU A 154 -4.06 -17.30 -16.01
C GLU A 154 -2.92 -16.70 -15.17
N SER A 155 -2.83 -15.38 -15.03
CA SER A 155 -1.79 -14.73 -14.21
C SER A 155 -1.93 -15.04 -12.71
N ILE A 156 -3.16 -15.19 -12.22
CA ILE A 156 -3.43 -15.58 -10.83
C ILE A 156 -2.98 -17.03 -10.58
N GLY A 157 -3.24 -17.94 -11.53
CA GLY A 157 -2.77 -19.33 -11.48
C GLY A 157 -1.25 -19.44 -11.47
N ASP A 158 -0.57 -18.69 -12.34
CA ASP A 158 0.89 -18.69 -12.44
C ASP A 158 1.56 -18.03 -11.23
N SER A 159 0.98 -16.96 -10.69
CA SER A 159 1.47 -16.26 -9.49
C SER A 159 1.37 -17.13 -8.24
N ILE A 160 0.27 -17.86 -8.07
CA ILE A 160 0.11 -18.79 -6.94
C ILE A 160 1.10 -19.96 -7.06
N THR A 161 1.29 -20.50 -8.27
CA THR A 161 2.21 -21.62 -8.49
C THR A 161 3.67 -21.22 -8.25
N LYS A 162 4.11 -20.08 -8.79
CA LYS A 162 5.45 -19.52 -8.52
C LYS A 162 5.68 -19.24 -7.03
N ARG A 163 4.67 -18.73 -6.32
CA ARG A 163 4.75 -18.46 -4.87
C ARG A 163 4.80 -19.75 -4.04
N ILE A 164 4.07 -20.80 -4.43
CA ILE A 164 4.12 -22.12 -3.79
C ILE A 164 5.51 -22.75 -3.97
N ASP A 165 6.12 -22.64 -5.16
CA ASP A 165 7.45 -23.20 -5.41
C ASP A 165 8.58 -22.44 -4.70
N MET A 166 8.40 -21.13 -4.48
CA MET A 166 9.28 -20.32 -3.64
C MET A 166 9.27 -20.75 -2.16
N VAL A 167 8.12 -21.22 -1.66
CA VAL A 167 7.98 -21.71 -0.27
C VAL A 167 8.54 -23.13 -0.11
N LYS A 168 8.64 -23.91 -1.19
CA LYS A 168 9.25 -25.25 -1.16
C LYS A 168 10.80 -25.23 -1.13
N HIS A 169 11.43 -24.08 -1.34
CA HIS A 169 12.88 -23.90 -1.34
C HIS A 169 13.42 -23.23 -0.05
N TYR A 170 12.60 -23.19 1.00
CA TYR A 170 12.98 -22.91 2.39
C TYR A 170 12.47 -24.05 3.29
#